data_AF-R8CHX5-F1
#
_entry.id   AF-R8CHX5-F1
#
_cell.length_a   1.000
_cell.length_b   1.000
_cell.length_c   1.000
_cell.angle_alpha   90.00
_cell.angle_beta   90.00
_cell.angle_gamma   90.00
#
_symmetry.space_group_name_H-M   'P 1'
#
loop_
_entity.id
_entity.type
_entity.pdbx_description
1 polymer ?
#
loop_
_entity_poly.entity_id
_entity_poly.type
_entity_poly.pdbx_seq_one_letter_code
_entity_poly.pdbx_strand_id
1 'polypeptide(L)'
;MKFIEQHRDYQTYESDEYYTDEIPREFLGAIKGYINGHITDADEFKQIISIIAKYVPCEPGTNWGFPWLISDLDDVIWNLYQKKRFPKFMDCIGEIVEKFFQDKIDDINEMLEDASIGYTLILLGREGTIWEIRECIENRTETVSEALEELLFTYENTNQHLNQAKEQLARMETPRARKDALRDCVSALESHLKYLSEKNDFRASVAELVSRDIGSKKVIKDALTIWTYVHEGIPDVRHGHTEDVPLSSEEALYWIDRIMALIKYLSRITQ
;
A
#
# COMPACT_ATOMS: atom_id res chain seq x y z
N MET A 1 14.12 -6.77 -2.78
CA MET A 1 12.93 -6.70 -3.67
C MET A 1 12.67 -5.24 -4.10
N LYS A 2 11.89 -4.95 -5.16
CA LYS A 2 11.57 -3.55 -5.48
C LYS A 2 10.52 -2.99 -4.53
N PHE A 3 10.58 -1.70 -4.22
CA PHE A 3 9.64 -0.99 -3.35
C PHE A 3 8.20 -1.12 -3.87
N ILE A 4 7.97 -0.87 -5.17
CA ILE A 4 6.62 -0.93 -5.75
C ILE A 4 6.02 -2.34 -5.76
N GLU A 5 6.84 -3.38 -5.65
CA GLU A 5 6.37 -4.76 -5.54
C GLU A 5 5.89 -5.08 -4.13
N GLN A 6 6.48 -4.43 -3.12
CA GLN A 6 6.15 -4.56 -1.70
C GLN A 6 4.98 -3.64 -1.31
N HIS A 7 5.00 -2.40 -1.80
CA HIS A 7 4.05 -1.34 -1.44
C HIS A 7 3.40 -0.78 -2.71
N ARG A 8 2.53 -1.58 -3.34
CA ARG A 8 1.85 -1.21 -4.60
C ARG A 8 0.99 0.04 -4.46
N ASP A 9 0.42 0.21 -3.28
CA ASP A 9 -0.58 1.24 -2.97
C ASP A 9 -0.01 2.35 -2.09
N TYR A 10 1.31 2.53 -2.04
CA TYR A 10 1.98 3.50 -1.16
C TYR A 10 1.41 4.93 -1.19
N GLN A 11 0.77 5.32 -2.29
CA GLN A 11 0.13 6.63 -2.45
C GLN A 11 -1.21 6.76 -1.71
N THR A 12 -1.76 5.65 -1.20
CA THR A 12 -2.99 5.62 -0.40
C THR A 12 -2.69 5.56 1.11
N TYR A 13 -1.40 5.52 1.47
CA TYR A 13 -0.97 5.42 2.85
C TYR A 13 -1.01 6.79 3.49
N GLU A 14 -1.57 6.88 4.69
CA GLU A 14 -1.78 8.14 5.37
C GLU A 14 -1.16 8.17 6.75
N SER A 15 -0.60 9.32 7.09
CA SER A 15 -0.02 9.58 8.40
C SER A 15 0.04 11.07 8.66
N ASP A 16 -0.27 11.47 9.89
CA ASP A 16 -0.07 12.84 10.36
C ASP A 16 1.41 13.16 10.65
N GLU A 17 2.22 12.11 10.82
CA GLU A 17 3.62 12.21 11.28
C GLU A 17 4.63 11.95 10.15
N TYR A 18 4.26 11.13 9.16
CA TYR A 18 5.21 10.62 8.17
C TYR A 18 4.81 10.88 6.72
N TYR A 19 5.80 11.17 5.88
CA TYR A 19 5.70 11.17 4.42
C TYR A 19 5.71 9.73 3.90
N THR A 20 4.69 9.38 3.12
CA THR A 20 4.50 8.03 2.57
C THR A 20 4.78 7.93 1.07
N ASP A 21 4.75 9.06 0.35
CA ASP A 21 4.99 9.13 -1.09
C ASP A 21 5.86 10.32 -1.54
N GLU A 22 6.36 11.11 -0.58
CA GLU A 22 7.25 12.25 -0.82
C GLU A 22 8.64 12.04 -0.21
N ILE A 23 9.63 12.74 -0.78
CA ILE A 23 11.02 12.70 -0.31
C ILE A 23 11.33 14.05 0.36
N PRO A 24 11.51 14.10 1.68
CA PRO A 24 11.90 15.31 2.40
C PRO A 24 13.31 15.75 2.00
N ARG A 25 13.55 17.07 1.94
CA ARG A 25 14.86 17.60 1.52
C ARG A 25 15.93 17.36 2.57
N GLU A 26 15.51 17.32 3.83
CA GLU A 26 16.28 17.05 5.02
C GLU A 26 17.00 15.71 4.87
N PHE A 27 16.30 14.69 4.36
CA PHE A 27 16.87 13.38 4.11
C PHE A 27 18.02 13.41 3.10
N LEU A 28 17.92 14.24 2.05
CA LEU A 28 18.98 14.34 1.03
C LEU A 28 20.29 14.87 1.62
N GLY A 29 20.18 15.86 2.52
CA GLY A 29 21.33 16.40 3.23
C GLY A 29 21.96 15.35 4.16
N ALA A 30 21.11 14.64 4.91
CA ALA A 30 21.53 13.60 5.83
C ALA A 30 22.25 12.45 5.12
N ILE A 31 21.64 11.84 4.09
CA ILE A 31 22.23 10.71 3.37
C ILE A 31 23.52 11.10 2.65
N LYS A 32 23.61 12.32 2.09
CA LYS A 32 24.84 12.84 1.47
C LYS A 32 25.95 12.99 2.50
N GLY A 33 25.64 13.61 3.64
CA GLY A 33 26.59 13.76 4.75
C GLY A 33 27.07 12.40 5.26
N TYR A 34 26.16 11.44 5.36
CA TYR A 34 26.44 10.08 5.80
C TYR A 34 27.40 9.34 4.85
N ILE A 35 27.13 9.39 3.54
CA ILE A 35 28.01 8.81 2.51
C ILE A 35 29.40 9.46 2.58
N ASN A 36 29.47 10.79 2.61
CA ASN A 36 30.75 11.50 2.66
C ASN A 36 31.55 11.24 3.94
N GLY A 37 30.87 10.96 5.06
CA GLY A 37 31.51 10.66 6.34
C GLY A 37 32.05 9.23 6.44
N HIS A 38 31.45 8.27 5.73
CA HIS A 38 31.76 6.84 5.88
C HIS A 38 32.50 6.23 4.70
N ILE A 39 32.38 6.81 3.51
CA ILE A 39 33.08 6.32 2.32
C ILE A 39 34.37 7.10 2.16
N THR A 40 35.50 6.40 2.20
CA THR A 40 36.83 6.98 2.02
C THR A 40 37.53 6.50 0.76
N ASP A 41 37.00 5.46 0.12
CA ASP A 41 37.54 4.88 -1.09
C ASP A 41 36.90 5.52 -2.34
N ALA A 42 37.74 5.86 -3.32
CA ALA A 42 37.29 6.51 -4.54
C ALA A 42 36.44 5.56 -5.41
N ASP A 43 36.74 4.26 -5.41
CA ASP A 43 36.00 3.30 -6.21
C ASP A 43 34.63 2.97 -5.59
N GLU A 44 34.51 2.96 -4.27
CA GLU A 44 33.21 2.92 -3.57
C GLU A 44 32.35 4.14 -3.92
N PHE A 45 32.92 5.36 -3.90
CA PHE A 45 32.21 6.57 -4.34
C PHE A 45 31.68 6.45 -5.77
N LYS A 46 32.49 5.96 -6.70
CA LYS A 46 32.08 5.75 -8.10
C LYS A 46 30.93 4.78 -8.20
N GLN A 47 30.96 3.71 -7.41
CA GLN A 47 29.90 2.71 -7.42
C GLN A 47 28.60 3.28 -6.88
N ILE A 48 28.64 4.08 -5.81
CA ILE A 48 27.44 4.77 -5.29
C ILE A 48 26.87 5.72 -6.35
N ILE A 49 27.70 6.55 -6.99
CA ILE A 49 27.27 7.45 -8.07
C ILE A 49 26.66 6.64 -9.23
N SER A 50 27.26 5.51 -9.59
CA SER A 50 26.77 4.63 -10.65
C SER A 50 25.42 3.99 -10.30
N ILE A 51 25.20 3.63 -9.02
CA ILE A 51 23.90 3.15 -8.55
C ILE A 51 22.86 4.26 -8.70
N ILE A 52 23.14 5.48 -8.25
CA ILE A 52 22.18 6.60 -8.38
C ILE A 52 21.86 6.88 -9.85
N ALA A 53 22.88 6.89 -10.72
CA ALA A 53 22.75 7.07 -12.17
C ALA A 53 21.97 5.94 -12.88
N LYS A 54 21.88 4.74 -12.30
CA LYS A 54 21.00 3.67 -12.80
C LYS A 54 19.52 4.01 -12.57
N TYR A 55 19.18 4.67 -11.46
CA TYR A 55 17.81 5.05 -11.14
C TYR A 55 17.37 6.38 -11.77
N VAL A 56 18.34 7.20 -12.15
CA VAL A 56 18.16 8.46 -12.86
C VAL A 56 19.09 8.47 -14.06
N PRO A 57 18.58 8.43 -15.30
CA PRO A 57 19.45 8.49 -16.47
C PRO A 57 20.16 9.85 -16.54
N CYS A 58 21.32 9.92 -15.91
CA CYS A 58 22.35 10.94 -16.01
C CYS A 58 23.66 10.22 -16.33
N GLU A 59 24.49 10.83 -17.15
CA GLU A 59 25.82 10.28 -17.43
C GLU A 59 26.70 10.54 -16.20
N PRO A 60 27.37 9.52 -15.63
CA PRO A 60 28.34 9.77 -14.57
C PRO A 60 29.48 10.62 -15.12
N GLY A 61 30.02 11.51 -14.29
CA GLY A 61 31.16 12.34 -14.67
C GLY A 61 32.37 11.51 -15.07
N THR A 62 33.23 12.08 -15.92
CA THR A 62 34.47 11.42 -16.36
C THR A 62 35.67 11.75 -15.46
N ASN A 63 35.49 12.63 -14.47
CA ASN A 63 36.53 13.10 -13.56
C ASN A 63 36.45 12.40 -12.21
N TRP A 64 37.44 11.56 -11.93
CA TRP A 64 37.42 10.63 -10.80
C TRP A 64 38.25 11.05 -9.58
N GLY A 65 38.64 12.32 -9.50
CA GLY A 65 39.28 12.85 -8.29
C GLY A 65 38.26 13.17 -7.20
N PHE A 66 38.61 12.98 -5.92
CA PHE A 66 37.68 13.15 -4.79
C PHE A 66 36.84 14.44 -4.78
N PRO A 67 37.41 15.64 -5.04
CA PRO A 67 36.59 16.86 -5.11
C PRO A 67 35.51 16.81 -6.20
N TRP A 68 35.80 16.13 -7.30
CA TRP A 68 34.86 15.93 -8.42
C TRP A 68 33.81 14.88 -8.07
N LEU A 69 34.20 13.80 -7.39
CA LEU A 69 33.27 12.77 -6.90
C LEU A 69 32.23 13.35 -5.93
N ILE A 70 32.62 14.27 -5.05
CA ILE A 70 31.68 14.93 -4.13
C ILE A 70 30.68 15.82 -4.91
N SER A 71 31.16 16.55 -5.91
CA SER A 71 30.29 17.36 -6.78
C SER A 71 29.34 16.50 -7.59
N ASP A 72 29.85 15.43 -8.20
CA ASP A 72 29.07 14.48 -8.98
C ASP A 72 28.01 13.80 -8.10
N LEU A 73 28.35 13.44 -6.85
CA LEU A 73 27.40 12.89 -5.89
C LEU A 73 26.24 13.87 -5.62
N ASP A 74 26.54 15.15 -5.42
CA ASP A 74 25.53 16.18 -5.19
C ASP A 74 24.59 16.32 -6.40
N ASP A 75 25.16 16.34 -7.61
CA ASP A 75 24.40 16.43 -8.85
C ASP A 75 23.49 15.21 -9.07
N VAL A 76 23.99 13.99 -8.85
CA VAL A 76 23.18 12.78 -9.05
C VAL A 76 22.10 12.62 -7.98
N ILE A 77 22.37 12.95 -6.71
CA ILE A 77 21.35 12.94 -5.64
C ILE A 77 20.27 13.98 -5.94
N TRP A 78 20.66 15.19 -6.35
CA TRP A 78 19.71 16.23 -6.71
C TRP A 78 18.85 15.81 -7.90
N ASN A 79 19.45 15.22 -8.93
CA ASN A 79 18.73 14.69 -10.07
C ASN A 79 17.75 13.57 -9.66
N LEU A 80 18.13 12.69 -8.73
CA LEU A 80 17.25 11.64 -8.18
C LEU A 80 16.02 12.24 -7.49
N TYR A 81 16.23 13.24 -6.63
CA TYR A 81 15.16 13.97 -5.99
C TYR A 81 14.23 14.66 -7.00
N GLN A 82 14.79 15.38 -7.97
CA GLN A 82 14.02 16.16 -8.95
C GLN A 82 13.12 15.32 -9.86
N LYS A 83 13.41 14.02 -10.03
CA LYS A 83 12.52 13.14 -10.81
C LYS A 83 11.19 12.87 -10.12
N LYS A 84 11.08 13.09 -8.80
CA LYS A 84 9.86 12.82 -8.01
C LYS A 84 9.31 11.40 -8.24
N ARG A 85 10.20 10.41 -8.32
CA ARG A 85 9.83 8.99 -8.49
C ARG A 85 10.10 8.25 -7.19
N PHE A 86 9.21 8.40 -6.22
CA PHE A 86 9.37 7.86 -4.87
C PHE A 86 9.78 6.38 -4.86
N PRO A 87 9.13 5.45 -5.59
CA PRO A 87 9.56 4.05 -5.57
C PRO A 87 10.99 3.82 -6.06
N LYS A 88 11.44 4.58 -7.06
CA LYS A 88 12.81 4.48 -7.57
C LYS A 88 13.83 5.08 -6.61
N PHE A 89 13.43 6.10 -5.86
CA PHE A 89 14.25 6.66 -4.80
C PHE A 89 14.46 5.62 -3.70
N MET A 90 13.37 5.00 -3.23
CA MET A 90 13.43 3.93 -2.23
C MET A 90 14.26 2.73 -2.74
N ASP A 91 14.09 2.29 -3.98
CA ASP A 91 14.93 1.24 -4.58
C ASP A 91 16.43 1.62 -4.60
N CYS A 92 16.76 2.88 -4.90
CA CYS A 92 18.13 3.37 -4.92
C CYS A 92 18.75 3.35 -3.52
N ILE A 93 18.02 3.82 -2.50
CA ILE A 93 18.48 3.81 -1.11
C ILE A 93 18.68 2.37 -0.64
N GLY A 94 17.74 1.48 -0.90
CA GLY A 94 17.86 0.06 -0.58
C GLY A 94 19.13 -0.57 -1.17
N GLU A 95 19.42 -0.33 -2.46
CA GLU A 95 20.62 -0.87 -3.12
C GLU A 95 21.93 -0.29 -2.54
N ILE A 96 21.95 1.00 -2.18
CA ILE A 96 23.13 1.62 -1.54
C ILE A 96 23.36 1.00 -0.16
N VAL A 97 22.32 0.86 0.65
CA VAL A 97 22.42 0.30 2.00
C VAL A 97 22.85 -1.16 1.95
N GLU A 98 22.24 -1.96 1.07
CA GLU A 98 22.58 -3.38 0.90
C GLU A 98 24.06 -3.59 0.57
N LYS A 99 24.66 -2.70 -0.24
CA LYS A 99 26.06 -2.83 -0.68
C LYS A 99 27.09 -2.21 0.27
N PHE A 100 26.78 -1.06 0.87
CA PHE A 100 27.79 -0.24 1.57
C PHE A 100 27.51 -0.02 3.04
N PHE A 101 26.26 -0.17 3.49
CA PHE A 101 25.83 0.17 4.84
C PHE A 101 25.00 -0.94 5.50
N GLN A 102 25.25 -2.20 5.12
CA GLN A 102 24.52 -3.35 5.63
C GLN A 102 24.66 -3.48 7.16
N ASP A 103 25.83 -3.13 7.70
CA ASP A 103 26.15 -3.12 9.13
C ASP A 103 25.67 -1.86 9.86
N LYS A 104 25.13 -0.87 9.14
CA LYS A 104 24.70 0.43 9.68
C LYS A 104 23.24 0.76 9.33
N ILE A 105 22.42 -0.27 9.15
CA ILE A 105 21.01 -0.10 8.79
C ILE A 105 20.25 0.72 9.83
N ASP A 106 20.61 0.60 11.11
CA ASP A 106 20.00 1.34 12.21
C ASP A 106 20.22 2.85 12.06
N ASP A 107 21.43 3.28 11.74
CA ASP A 107 21.74 4.69 11.47
C ASP A 107 20.91 5.22 10.28
N ILE A 108 20.72 4.40 9.24
CA ILE A 108 19.89 4.77 8.09
C ILE A 108 18.42 4.90 8.49
N ASN A 109 17.93 3.99 9.32
CA ASN A 109 16.56 4.02 9.82
C ASN A 109 16.31 5.22 10.75
N GLU A 110 17.30 5.63 11.55
CA GLU A 110 17.25 6.87 12.34
C GLU A 110 17.17 8.10 11.41
N MET A 111 17.98 8.17 10.35
CA MET A 111 17.89 9.27 9.38
C MET A 111 16.54 9.31 8.64
N LEU A 112 15.95 8.14 8.32
CA LEU A 112 14.62 8.05 7.74
C LEU A 112 13.57 8.58 8.71
N GLU A 113 13.69 8.25 10.00
CA GLU A 113 12.79 8.71 11.05
C GLU A 113 12.89 10.22 11.29
N ASP A 114 14.11 10.75 11.39
CA ASP A 114 14.39 12.18 11.56
C ASP A 114 13.85 13.02 10.39
N ALA A 115 13.85 12.44 9.19
CA ALA A 115 13.26 13.03 8.01
C ALA A 115 11.74 12.77 7.90
N SER A 116 11.14 12.09 8.86
CA SER A 116 9.72 11.72 8.85
C SER A 116 9.33 10.87 7.63
N ILE A 117 10.19 9.97 7.16
CA ILE A 117 9.85 9.01 6.11
C ILE A 117 9.17 7.78 6.73
N GLY A 118 8.01 7.42 6.19
CA GLY A 118 7.13 6.39 6.75
C GLY A 118 7.59 4.94 6.62
N TYR A 119 8.85 4.70 6.28
CA TYR A 119 9.35 3.37 6.03
C TYR A 119 10.63 3.12 6.81
N THR A 120 10.84 1.86 7.18
CA THR A 120 12.08 1.35 7.74
C THR A 120 12.64 0.27 6.82
N LEU A 121 13.96 0.17 6.76
CA LEU A 121 14.65 -0.85 5.99
C LEU A 121 15.02 -2.02 6.91
N ILE A 122 14.76 -3.23 6.45
CA ILE A 122 15.18 -4.47 7.11
C ILE A 122 15.99 -5.30 6.14
N LEU A 123 17.04 -5.94 6.66
CA LEU A 123 17.85 -6.87 5.90
C LEU A 123 17.41 -8.31 6.18
N LEU A 124 16.86 -8.98 5.17
CA LEU A 124 16.58 -10.41 5.22
C LEU A 124 17.67 -11.16 4.47
N GLY A 125 18.39 -12.04 5.16
CA GLY A 125 19.67 -12.58 4.69
C GLY A 125 19.69 -13.14 3.26
N ARG A 126 18.63 -13.82 2.78
CA ARG A 126 18.56 -14.34 1.39
C ARG A 126 17.72 -13.48 0.44
N GLU A 127 16.93 -12.55 0.97
CA GLU A 127 15.92 -11.79 0.22
C GLU A 127 16.34 -10.33 -0.04
N GLY A 128 17.46 -9.93 0.56
CA GLY A 128 18.04 -8.60 0.45
C GLY A 128 17.33 -7.61 1.37
N THR A 129 17.31 -6.34 0.97
CA THR A 129 16.60 -5.30 1.72
C THR A 129 15.10 -5.32 1.42
N ILE A 130 14.30 -5.22 2.48
CA ILE A 130 12.84 -5.09 2.48
C ILE A 130 12.48 -3.77 3.16
N TRP A 131 11.42 -3.14 2.67
CA TRP A 131 10.82 -1.95 3.26
C TRP A 131 9.62 -2.35 4.10
N GLU A 132 9.61 -1.96 5.37
CA GLU A 132 8.44 -2.10 6.25
C GLU A 132 7.81 -0.73 6.53
N ILE A 133 6.50 -0.72 6.68
CA ILE A 133 5.71 0.46 7.03
C ILE A 133 5.83 0.69 8.54
N ARG A 134 5.97 1.94 8.99
CA ARG A 134 5.98 2.29 10.42
C ARG A 134 4.57 2.17 11.04
N GLU A 135 4.50 1.90 12.35
CA GLU A 135 3.26 1.59 13.09
C GLU A 135 2.18 2.71 13.07
N CYS A 136 2.53 3.94 12.70
CA CYS A 136 1.62 5.11 12.66
C CYS A 136 1.11 5.45 11.24
N ILE A 137 1.13 4.49 10.32
CA ILE A 137 0.71 4.71 8.93
C ILE A 137 -0.49 3.83 8.61
N GLU A 138 -1.58 4.48 8.27
CA GLU A 138 -2.81 3.82 7.89
C GLU A 138 -2.75 3.42 6.42
N ASN A 139 -2.80 2.11 6.14
CA ASN A 139 -3.06 1.60 4.80
C ASN A 139 -4.56 1.31 4.63
N ARG A 140 -5.30 2.31 4.15
CA ARG A 140 -6.76 2.25 3.94
C ARG A 140 -7.20 1.16 2.94
N THR A 141 -6.27 0.60 2.18
CA THR A 141 -6.55 -0.43 1.17
C THR A 141 -6.08 -1.82 1.56
N GLU A 142 -5.43 -1.97 2.72
CA GLU A 142 -4.80 -3.23 3.14
C GLU A 142 -5.78 -4.39 3.17
N THR A 143 -6.91 -4.23 3.88
CA THR A 143 -7.89 -5.30 4.06
C THR A 143 -8.55 -5.73 2.75
N VAL A 144 -8.68 -4.81 1.79
CA VAL A 144 -9.18 -5.09 0.43
C VAL A 144 -8.12 -5.81 -0.40
N SER A 145 -6.87 -5.40 -0.32
CA SER A 145 -5.74 -6.05 -1.01
C SER A 145 -5.53 -7.49 -0.52
N GLU A 146 -5.56 -7.73 0.80
CA GLU A 146 -5.51 -9.08 1.36
C GLU A 146 -6.67 -9.96 0.88
N ALA A 147 -7.89 -9.40 0.84
CA ALA A 147 -9.06 -10.14 0.36
C ALA A 147 -8.92 -10.53 -1.12
N LEU A 148 -8.33 -9.66 -1.96
CA LEU A 148 -8.04 -9.96 -3.37
C LEU A 148 -7.03 -11.11 -3.53
N GLU A 149 -6.03 -11.22 -2.65
CA GLU A 149 -5.03 -12.29 -2.71
C GLU A 149 -5.60 -13.67 -2.32
N GLU A 150 -6.60 -13.68 -1.44
CA GLU A 150 -7.27 -14.92 -1.02
C GLU A 150 -8.34 -15.41 -2.01
N LEU A 151 -8.78 -14.56 -2.94
CA LEU A 151 -9.80 -14.92 -3.92
C LEU A 151 -9.21 -15.73 -5.07
N LEU A 152 -9.86 -16.84 -5.42
CA LEU A 152 -9.58 -17.55 -6.65
C LEU A 152 -9.94 -16.67 -7.87
N PHE A 153 -9.21 -16.86 -8.98
CA PHE A 153 -9.42 -16.11 -10.21
C PHE A 153 -10.84 -16.27 -10.81
N THR A 154 -11.57 -17.32 -10.41
CA THR A 154 -12.94 -17.62 -10.88
C THR A 154 -14.00 -16.65 -10.32
N TYR A 155 -13.68 -15.86 -9.29
CA TYR A 155 -14.59 -14.87 -8.72
C TYR A 155 -14.50 -13.51 -9.45
N GLU A 156 -14.64 -13.50 -10.78
CA GLU A 156 -14.37 -12.32 -11.63
C GLU A 156 -15.15 -11.05 -11.19
N ASN A 157 -16.46 -11.16 -10.95
CA ASN A 157 -17.29 -10.02 -10.52
C ASN A 157 -16.90 -9.51 -9.12
N THR A 158 -16.56 -10.42 -8.20
CA THR A 158 -16.07 -10.05 -6.87
C THR A 158 -14.77 -9.27 -6.99
N ASN A 159 -13.82 -9.77 -7.79
CA ASN A 159 -12.55 -9.12 -8.04
C ASN A 159 -12.71 -7.73 -8.67
N GLN A 160 -13.62 -7.58 -9.64
CA GLN A 160 -13.90 -6.28 -10.26
C GLN A 160 -14.39 -5.26 -9.24
N HIS A 161 -15.34 -5.63 -8.38
CA HIS A 161 -15.87 -4.74 -7.36
C HIS A 161 -14.86 -4.39 -6.26
N LEU A 162 -14.01 -5.33 -5.85
CA LEU A 162 -12.93 -5.03 -4.89
C LEU A 162 -11.87 -4.08 -5.47
N ASN A 163 -11.52 -4.22 -6.75
CA ASN A 163 -10.63 -3.27 -7.41
C ASN A 163 -11.26 -1.87 -7.52
N GLN A 164 -12.57 -1.77 -7.81
CA GLN A 164 -13.28 -0.49 -7.77
C GLN A 164 -13.28 0.13 -6.37
N ALA A 165 -13.58 -0.66 -5.33
CA ALA A 165 -13.55 -0.20 -3.95
C ALA A 165 -12.17 0.35 -3.56
N LYS A 166 -11.10 -0.30 -4.02
CA LYS A 166 -9.72 0.13 -3.81
C LYS A 166 -9.42 1.49 -4.44
N GLU A 167 -9.89 1.73 -5.67
CA GLU A 167 -9.77 3.05 -6.32
C GLU A 167 -10.53 4.15 -5.58
N GLN A 168 -11.68 3.82 -4.99
CA GLN A 168 -12.48 4.78 -4.20
C GLN A 168 -11.85 5.07 -2.83
N LEU A 169 -11.29 4.06 -2.18
CA LEU A 169 -10.57 4.19 -0.90
C LEU A 169 -9.37 5.12 -1.02
N ALA A 170 -8.68 5.12 -2.17
CA ALA A 170 -7.62 6.07 -2.47
C ALA A 170 -8.07 7.54 -2.52
N ARG A 171 -9.38 7.83 -2.48
CA ARG A 171 -9.97 9.17 -2.56
C ARG A 171 -10.99 9.44 -1.45
N MET A 172 -10.87 8.72 -0.33
CA MET A 172 -11.86 8.65 0.77
C MET A 172 -12.08 9.99 1.52
N GLU A 173 -11.31 11.03 1.20
CA GLU A 173 -11.48 12.39 1.73
C GLU A 173 -12.87 13.00 1.47
N THR A 174 -13.60 12.49 0.48
CA THR A 174 -14.97 12.95 0.20
C THR A 174 -16.02 11.98 0.77
N PRO A 175 -17.13 12.48 1.34
CA PRO A 175 -18.27 11.64 1.74
C PRO A 175 -18.75 10.73 0.60
N ARG A 176 -18.69 11.23 -0.64
CA ARG A 176 -19.03 10.47 -1.84
C ARG A 176 -18.13 9.26 -2.06
N ALA A 177 -16.82 9.43 -1.97
CA ALA A 177 -15.87 8.34 -2.15
C ALA A 177 -16.00 7.28 -1.06
N ARG A 178 -16.23 7.67 0.21
CA ARG A 178 -16.53 6.73 1.32
C ARG A 178 -17.73 5.84 1.00
N LYS A 179 -18.80 6.48 0.54
CA LYS A 179 -20.05 5.82 0.16
C LYS A 179 -19.86 4.88 -1.03
N ASP A 180 -19.18 5.34 -2.09
CA ASP A 180 -18.93 4.55 -3.29
C ASP A 180 -18.00 3.35 -2.97
N ALA A 181 -16.97 3.53 -2.14
CA ALA A 181 -16.12 2.44 -1.64
C ALA A 181 -16.92 1.37 -0.89
N LEU A 182 -17.77 1.77 0.07
CA LEU A 182 -18.60 0.85 0.83
C LEU A 182 -19.60 0.12 -0.08
N ARG A 183 -20.19 0.80 -1.06
CA ARG A 183 -21.10 0.20 -2.06
C ARG A 183 -20.39 -0.89 -2.86
N ASP A 184 -19.20 -0.59 -3.33
CA ASP A 184 -18.45 -1.50 -4.19
C ASP A 184 -18.02 -2.73 -3.37
N CYS A 185 -17.62 -2.57 -2.11
CA CYS A 185 -17.40 -3.70 -1.17
C CYS A 185 -18.66 -4.56 -0.94
N VAL A 186 -19.84 -3.96 -0.76
CA VAL A 186 -21.09 -4.73 -0.63
C VAL A 186 -21.46 -5.45 -1.93
N SER A 187 -21.21 -4.82 -3.08
CA SER A 187 -21.43 -5.43 -4.40
C SER A 187 -20.49 -6.63 -4.62
N ALA A 188 -19.25 -6.55 -4.12
CA ALA A 188 -18.32 -7.66 -4.09
C ALA A 188 -18.86 -8.82 -3.21
N LEU A 189 -19.31 -8.53 -1.99
CA LEU A 189 -19.91 -9.53 -1.10
C LEU A 189 -21.14 -10.19 -1.72
N GLU A 190 -22.04 -9.41 -2.33
CA GLU A 190 -23.22 -9.94 -3.01
C GLU A 190 -22.82 -10.88 -4.15
N SER A 191 -21.86 -10.47 -4.98
CA SER A 191 -21.35 -11.28 -6.10
C SER A 191 -20.74 -12.59 -5.62
N HIS A 192 -19.94 -12.54 -4.55
CA HIS A 192 -19.33 -13.71 -3.95
C HIS A 192 -20.39 -14.68 -3.41
N LEU A 193 -21.37 -14.20 -2.65
CA LEU A 193 -22.45 -15.03 -2.10
C LEU A 193 -23.30 -15.68 -3.20
N LYS A 194 -23.62 -14.94 -4.26
CA LYS A 194 -24.36 -15.47 -5.43
C LYS A 194 -23.60 -16.58 -6.13
N TYR A 195 -22.29 -16.38 -6.33
CA TYR A 195 -21.43 -17.40 -6.92
C TYR A 195 -21.44 -18.70 -6.09
N LEU A 196 -21.18 -18.60 -4.77
CA LEU A 196 -21.11 -19.78 -3.90
C LEU A 196 -22.44 -20.53 -3.76
N SER A 197 -23.55 -19.80 -3.74
CA SER A 197 -24.90 -20.35 -3.51
C SER A 197 -25.63 -20.76 -4.78
N GLU A 198 -25.15 -20.33 -5.95
CA GLU A 198 -25.86 -20.45 -7.23
C GLU A 198 -27.25 -19.80 -7.22
N LYS A 199 -27.45 -18.77 -6.38
CA LYS A 199 -28.68 -17.97 -6.32
C LYS A 199 -28.44 -16.57 -6.87
N ASN A 200 -29.52 -15.93 -7.34
CA ASN A 200 -29.48 -14.58 -7.92
C ASN A 200 -29.96 -13.48 -6.95
N ASP A 201 -30.51 -13.85 -5.78
CA ASP A 201 -31.00 -12.94 -4.76
C ASP A 201 -30.13 -13.03 -3.50
N PHE A 202 -29.74 -11.88 -2.93
CA PHE A 202 -28.82 -11.80 -1.79
C PHE A 202 -29.32 -12.61 -0.57
N ARG A 203 -30.59 -12.44 -0.18
CA ARG A 203 -31.15 -13.11 0.99
C ARG A 203 -31.29 -14.61 0.75
N ALA A 204 -31.66 -15.00 -0.48
CA ALA A 204 -31.67 -16.40 -0.89
C ALA A 204 -30.28 -17.03 -0.87
N SER A 205 -29.24 -16.30 -1.31
CA SER A 205 -27.85 -16.77 -1.27
C SER A 205 -27.42 -17.06 0.17
N VAL A 206 -27.68 -16.14 1.10
CA VAL A 206 -27.35 -16.35 2.52
C VAL A 206 -28.10 -17.55 3.10
N ALA A 207 -29.41 -17.67 2.81
CA ALA A 207 -30.22 -18.79 3.32
C ALA A 207 -29.71 -20.15 2.81
N GLU A 208 -29.32 -20.22 1.53
CA GLU A 208 -28.74 -21.41 0.91
C GLU A 208 -27.40 -21.79 1.54
N LEU A 209 -26.47 -20.84 1.74
CA LEU A 209 -25.17 -21.16 2.35
C LEU A 209 -25.32 -21.61 3.81
N VAL A 210 -26.28 -21.04 4.55
CA VAL A 210 -26.62 -21.48 5.91
C VAL A 210 -27.22 -22.88 5.92
N SER A 211 -28.02 -23.26 4.91
CA SER A 211 -28.64 -24.58 4.83
C SER A 211 -27.65 -25.68 4.43
N ARG A 212 -26.62 -25.34 3.65
CA ARG A 212 -25.53 -26.24 3.26
C ARG A 212 -24.57 -26.59 4.41
N ASP A 213 -24.66 -25.89 5.54
CA ASP A 213 -23.85 -26.14 6.75
C ASP A 213 -22.33 -26.11 6.53
N ILE A 214 -21.88 -25.33 5.54
CA ILE A 214 -20.46 -25.20 5.15
C ILE A 214 -19.59 -24.42 6.16
N GLY A 215 -20.21 -23.84 7.19
CA GLY A 215 -19.51 -23.00 8.16
C GLY A 215 -20.44 -22.45 9.24
N SER A 216 -19.92 -21.50 10.02
CA SER A 216 -20.67 -20.89 11.12
C SER A 216 -21.87 -20.10 10.61
N LYS A 217 -23.07 -20.58 10.92
CA LYS A 217 -24.34 -19.91 10.58
C LYS A 217 -24.39 -18.48 11.07
N LYS A 218 -23.76 -18.20 12.23
CA LYS A 218 -23.71 -16.85 12.80
C LYS A 218 -22.87 -15.91 11.93
N VAL A 219 -21.72 -16.38 11.46
CA VAL A 219 -20.81 -15.59 10.61
C VAL A 219 -21.44 -15.36 9.23
N ILE A 220 -22.01 -16.40 8.61
CA ILE A 220 -22.65 -16.25 7.29
C ILE A 220 -23.87 -15.31 7.36
N LYS A 221 -24.66 -15.36 8.44
CA LYS A 221 -25.80 -14.44 8.64
C LYS A 221 -25.38 -12.99 8.87
N ASP A 222 -24.11 -12.72 9.19
CA ASP A 222 -23.61 -11.36 9.34
C ASP A 222 -23.74 -10.55 8.05
N ALA A 223 -23.74 -11.24 6.89
CA ALA A 223 -24.07 -10.66 5.58
C ALA A 223 -25.40 -9.88 5.60
N LEU A 224 -26.41 -10.38 6.33
CA LEU A 224 -27.72 -9.70 6.43
C LEU A 224 -27.63 -8.43 7.26
N THR A 225 -26.81 -8.42 8.31
CA THR A 225 -26.57 -7.23 9.13
C THR A 225 -25.88 -6.15 8.32
N ILE A 226 -24.83 -6.51 7.57
CA ILE A 226 -24.15 -5.61 6.63
C ILE A 226 -25.16 -5.08 5.60
N TRP A 227 -25.94 -5.98 4.98
CA TRP A 227 -26.91 -5.61 3.95
C TRP A 227 -27.94 -4.62 4.46
N THR A 228 -28.55 -4.90 5.62
CA THR A 228 -29.54 -4.01 6.25
C THR A 228 -28.92 -2.65 6.60
N TYR A 229 -27.72 -2.61 7.17
CA TYR A 229 -27.07 -1.33 7.46
C TYR A 229 -26.87 -0.50 6.18
N VAL A 230 -26.28 -1.09 5.15
CA VAL A 230 -25.95 -0.38 3.91
C VAL A 230 -27.20 -0.01 3.09
N HIS A 231 -28.23 -0.85 3.07
CA HIS A 231 -29.41 -0.62 2.22
C HIS A 231 -30.56 0.09 2.93
N GLU A 232 -30.71 -0.09 4.24
CA GLU A 232 -31.82 0.48 5.03
C GLU A 232 -31.35 1.64 5.90
N GLY A 233 -30.11 1.58 6.42
CA GLY A 233 -29.50 2.64 7.23
C GLY A 233 -28.82 3.74 6.41
N ILE A 234 -28.31 3.42 5.22
CA ILE A 234 -27.72 4.36 4.27
C ILE A 234 -28.48 4.27 2.92
N PRO A 235 -29.77 4.68 2.88
CA PRO A 235 -30.68 4.40 1.76
C PRO A 235 -30.20 4.88 0.37
N ASP A 236 -29.19 5.74 0.32
CA ASP A 236 -28.60 6.29 -0.89
C ASP A 236 -27.46 5.42 -1.49
N VAL A 237 -27.10 4.28 -0.88
CA VAL A 237 -26.09 3.37 -1.46
C VAL A 237 -26.62 2.61 -2.69
N ARG A 238 -27.94 2.58 -2.90
CA ARG A 238 -28.55 2.06 -4.14
C ARG A 238 -28.82 3.18 -5.16
N HIS A 239 -28.44 2.93 -6.41
CA HIS A 239 -28.82 3.70 -7.60
C HIS A 239 -28.21 5.10 -7.77
N GLY A 240 -27.13 5.41 -7.07
CA GLY A 240 -26.30 6.57 -7.39
C GLY A 240 -26.97 7.92 -7.17
N HIS A 241 -27.88 8.04 -6.19
CA HIS A 241 -28.36 9.37 -5.86
C HIS A 241 -27.21 10.23 -5.33
N THR A 242 -27.36 11.53 -5.58
CA THR A 242 -26.34 12.55 -5.42
C THR A 242 -26.34 13.18 -4.02
N GLU A 243 -27.12 12.64 -3.08
CA GLU A 243 -27.18 13.20 -1.73
C GLU A 243 -25.99 12.69 -0.89
N ASP A 244 -25.36 13.62 -0.19
CA ASP A 244 -24.26 13.32 0.71
C ASP A 244 -24.84 12.80 2.02
N VAL A 245 -24.77 11.48 2.23
CA VAL A 245 -24.98 10.92 3.57
C VAL A 245 -23.71 11.15 4.39
N PRO A 246 -23.79 11.73 5.59
CA PRO A 246 -22.63 11.92 6.45
C PRO A 246 -22.15 10.55 6.97
N LEU A 247 -21.25 9.92 6.21
CA LEU A 247 -20.51 8.73 6.60
C LEU A 247 -19.09 9.16 6.99
N SER A 248 -18.71 8.91 8.25
CA SER A 248 -17.36 9.18 8.72
C SER A 248 -16.34 8.22 8.07
N SER A 249 -15.06 8.59 8.04
CA SER A 249 -14.02 7.70 7.48
C SER A 249 -13.93 6.43 8.32
N GLU A 250 -13.98 6.58 9.64
CA GLU A 250 -13.89 5.54 10.65
C GLU A 250 -15.04 4.54 10.52
N GLU A 251 -16.27 5.04 10.34
CA GLU A 251 -17.43 4.18 10.13
C GLU A 251 -17.37 3.46 8.79
N ALA A 252 -16.94 4.13 7.72
CA ALA A 252 -16.78 3.50 6.42
C ALA A 252 -15.74 2.37 6.46
N LEU A 253 -14.58 2.61 7.05
CA LEU A 253 -13.51 1.62 7.21
C LEU A 253 -13.97 0.43 8.06
N TYR A 254 -14.63 0.67 9.19
CA TYR A 254 -15.18 -0.41 10.02
C TYR A 254 -16.08 -1.37 9.23
N TRP A 255 -16.98 -0.84 8.40
CA TRP A 255 -17.88 -1.68 7.60
C TRP A 255 -17.14 -2.38 6.45
N ILE A 256 -16.19 -1.71 5.81
CA ILE A 256 -15.35 -2.31 4.77
C ILE A 256 -14.55 -3.49 5.35
N ASP A 257 -13.89 -3.30 6.49
CA ASP A 257 -13.11 -4.36 7.15
C ASP A 257 -13.98 -5.55 7.54
N ARG A 258 -15.19 -5.29 8.04
CA ARG A 258 -16.16 -6.34 8.35
C ARG A 258 -16.60 -7.11 7.10
N ILE A 259 -16.80 -6.42 5.97
CA ILE A 259 -17.11 -7.06 4.68
C ILE A 259 -15.93 -7.90 4.21
N MET A 260 -14.70 -7.37 4.26
CA MET A 260 -13.49 -8.08 3.83
C MET A 260 -13.25 -9.32 4.69
N ALA A 261 -13.42 -9.22 6.01
CA ALA A 261 -13.32 -10.35 6.92
C ALA A 261 -14.32 -11.47 6.55
N LEU A 262 -15.55 -11.10 6.16
CA LEU A 262 -16.56 -12.08 5.73
C LEU A 262 -16.21 -12.71 4.37
N ILE A 263 -15.74 -11.93 3.40
CA ILE A 263 -15.29 -12.45 2.09
C ILE A 263 -14.11 -13.42 2.28
N LYS A 264 -13.10 -13.06 3.07
CA LYS A 264 -11.96 -13.92 3.41
C LYS A 264 -12.43 -15.21 4.09
N TYR A 265 -13.31 -15.09 5.09
CA TYR A 265 -13.89 -16.25 5.77
C TYR A 265 -14.57 -17.21 4.77
N LEU A 266 -15.46 -16.70 3.92
CA LEU A 266 -16.19 -17.49 2.92
C LEU A 266 -15.24 -18.16 1.92
N SER A 267 -14.23 -17.43 1.44
CA SER A 267 -13.21 -17.96 0.53
C SER A 267 -12.49 -19.15 1.16
N ARG A 268 -12.03 -19.02 2.40
CA ARG A 268 -11.28 -20.08 3.11
C ARG A 268 -12.10 -21.34 3.41
N ILE A 269 -13.42 -21.23 3.61
CA ILE A 269 -14.27 -22.39 3.92
C ILE A 269 -14.86 -23.07 2.67
N THR A 270 -14.67 -22.49 1.49
CA THR A 270 -15.21 -23.00 0.21
C THR A 270 -14.14 -23.37 -0.82
N GLN A 271 -12.88 -23.06 -0.54
CA GLN A 271 -11.71 -23.66 -1.19
C GLN A 271 -11.51 -25.11 -0.73
#